data_AF-A0AAW6EWB8-F1
#
_entry.id   AF-A0AAW6EWB8-F1
#
_cell.length_a   1.000
_cell.length_b   1.000
_cell.length_c   1.000
_cell.angle_alpha   90.00
_cell.angle_beta   90.00
_cell.angle_gamma   90.00
#
_symmetry.space_group_name_H-M   'P 1'
#
loop_
_entity.id
_entity.type
_entity.pdbx_description
1 polymer ?
#
loop_
_entity_poly.entity_id
_entity_poly.type
_entity_poly.pdbx_seq_one_letter_code
_entity_poly.pdbx_strand_id
1 'polypeptide(L)' 'MSKKGNILIDSLLEKGNIYKLKCNKCKSISVQITENKEPDYKCSDCDGIYTIIK' A
#
# COMPACT_ATOMS: atom_id res chain seq x y z
N MET A 1 21.44 15.99 19.54
CA MET A 1 20.94 14.62 19.76
C MET A 1 20.11 14.21 18.56
N SER A 2 20.65 13.30 17.75
CA SER A 2 20.06 12.86 16.47
C SER A 2 18.72 12.17 16.67
N LYS A 3 17.63 12.77 16.18
CA LYS A 3 16.33 12.10 15.96
C LYS A 3 15.89 12.27 14.50
N LYS A 4 16.70 11.80 13.56
CA LYS A 4 16.20 11.41 12.23
C LYS A 4 15.69 9.97 12.34
N GLY A 5 14.74 9.76 13.23
CA GLY A 5 14.05 8.47 13.39
C GLY A 5 12.66 8.62 12.81
N ASN A 6 12.40 7.92 11.71
CA ASN A 6 11.08 7.40 11.33
C ASN A 6 9.91 8.36 11.09
N ILE A 7 10.11 9.66 10.88
CA ILE A 7 9.02 10.63 10.55
C ILE A 7 8.06 10.09 9.46
N LEU A 8 8.58 9.40 8.44
CA LEU A 8 7.78 8.78 7.37
C LEU A 8 6.93 7.61 7.86
N ILE A 9 7.50 6.74 8.70
CA ILE A 9 6.81 5.56 9.24
C ILE A 9 5.75 6.00 10.26
N ASP A 10 6.09 6.96 11.12
CA ASP A 10 5.14 7.57 12.06
C ASP A 10 3.98 8.25 11.31
N SER A 11 4.23 9.01 10.24
CA SER A 11 3.15 9.62 9.42
C SER A 11 2.26 8.56 8.75
N LEU A 12 2.84 7.47 8.24
CA LEU A 12 2.08 6.35 7.67
C LEU A 12 1.26 5.59 8.73
N LEU A 13 1.73 5.48 9.96
CA LEU A 13 0.99 4.88 11.06
C LEU A 13 -0.16 5.78 11.55
N GLU A 14 0.04 7.10 11.55
CA GLU A 14 -0.98 8.06 12.02
C GLU A 14 -2.00 8.46 10.95
N LYS A 15 -1.60 8.52 9.67
CA LYS A 15 -2.39 9.09 8.55
C LYS A 15 -2.44 8.22 7.30
N GLY A 16 -1.74 7.09 7.28
CA GLY A 16 -1.73 6.20 6.12
C GLY A 16 -3.08 5.51 5.93
N ASN A 17 -3.55 5.50 4.69
CA ASN A 17 -4.65 4.66 4.26
C ASN A 17 -4.12 3.26 3.98
N ILE A 18 -4.80 2.26 4.53
CA ILE A 18 -4.43 0.84 4.37
C ILE A 18 -5.39 0.21 3.37
N TYR A 19 -4.84 -0.32 2.28
CA TYR A 19 -5.60 -1.02 1.25
C TYR A 19 -5.16 -2.47 1.16
N LYS A 20 -6.14 -3.37 1.26
CA LYS A 20 -5.96 -4.77 0.90
C LYS A 20 -6.39 -4.98 -0.55
N LEU A 21 -5.49 -5.53 -1.33
CA LEU A 21 -5.62 -5.62 -2.78
C LEU A 21 -5.50 -7.06 -3.24
N LYS A 22 -6.24 -7.43 -4.29
CA LYS A 22 -6.13 -8.73 -4.96
C LYS A 22 -5.90 -8.53 -6.44
N CYS A 23 -4.87 -9.16 -6.98
CA CYS A 23 -4.60 -9.08 -8.42
C CYS A 23 -5.67 -9.87 -9.19
N ASN A 24 -6.20 -9.29 -10.26
CA ASN A 24 -7.16 -9.96 -11.12
C ASN A 24 -6.54 -11.10 -11.93
N LYS A 25 -5.24 -11.01 -12.26
CA LYS A 25 -4.50 -11.95 -13.11
C LYS A 25 -3.92 -13.11 -12.31
N CYS A 26 -2.95 -12.85 -11.43
CA CYS A 26 -2.26 -13.89 -10.66
C CYS A 26 -2.92 -14.22 -9.31
N LYS A 27 -3.97 -13.49 -8.91
CA LYS A 27 -4.67 -13.64 -7.63
C LYS A 27 -3.84 -13.38 -6.37
N SER A 28 -2.61 -12.87 -6.51
CA SER A 28 -1.77 -12.42 -5.40
C SER A 28 -2.48 -11.37 -4.53
N ILE A 29 -2.26 -11.46 -3.23
CA ILE A 29 -2.77 -10.52 -2.23
C ILE A 29 -1.63 -9.58 -1.85
N SER A 30 -1.90 -8.28 -1.87
CA SER A 30 -0.94 -7.25 -1.45
C SER A 30 -1.60 -6.30 -0.46
N VAL A 31 -0.80 -5.80 0.49
CA VAL A 31 -1.20 -4.75 1.42
C VAL A 31 -0.38 -3.53 1.10
N GLN A 32 -1.07 -2.43 0.80
CA GLN A 32 -0.43 -1.14 0.53
C GLN A 32 -0.81 -0.15 1.61
N ILE A 33 0.18 0.61 2.06
CA ILE A 33 0.02 1.70 3.02
C ILE A 33 0.49 2.96 2.31
N THR A 34 -0.38 3.95 2.21
CA THR A 34 -0.09 5.19 1.47
C THR A 34 -0.80 6.38 2.10
N GLU A 35 -0.19 7.56 2.05
CA GLU A 35 -0.84 8.81 2.47
C GLU A 35 -1.85 9.31 1.41
N ASN A 36 -1.82 8.74 0.20
CA ASN A 36 -2.78 9.04 -0.86
C ASN A 36 -4.16 8.46 -0.56
N LYS A 37 -5.21 9.06 -1.14
CA LYS A 37 -6.60 8.58 -1.04
C LYS A 37 -6.87 7.27 -1.80
N GLU A 38 -5.93 6.83 -2.61
CA GLU A 38 -6.03 5.63 -3.44
C GLU A 38 -4.69 4.88 -3.47
N PRO A 39 -4.71 3.54 -3.53
CA PRO A 39 -3.51 2.73 -3.69
C PRO A 39 -3.03 2.70 -5.15
N ASP A 40 -1.86 2.11 -5.37
CA ASP A 40 -1.43 1.75 -6.73
C ASP A 40 -2.11 0.46 -7.18
N TYR A 41 -2.79 0.52 -8.32
CA TYR A 41 -3.54 -0.62 -8.84
C TYR A 41 -2.69 -1.54 -9.73
N LYS A 42 -1.39 -1.27 -9.96
CA LYS A 42 -0.55 -2.16 -10.76
C LYS A 42 -0.02 -3.30 -9.91
N CYS A 43 -0.16 -4.53 -10.40
CA CYS A 43 0.37 -5.68 -9.69
C CYS A 43 1.91 -5.67 -9.66
N SER A 44 2.51 -5.88 -8.49
CA SER A 44 3.97 -5.88 -8.35
C SER A 44 4.59 -7.17 -8.87
N ASP A 45 3.87 -8.30 -8.80
CA ASP A 45 4.35 -9.61 -9.23
C ASP A 45 4.10 -9.92 -10.72
N CYS A 46 3.22 -9.18 -11.40
CA CYS A 46 2.88 -9.43 -12.80
C CYS A 46 2.27 -8.17 -13.45
N ASP A 47 2.13 -8.13 -14.78
CA ASP A 47 1.39 -7.06 -15.49
C ASP A 47 -0.14 -7.14 -15.32
N GLY A 48 -0.62 -7.58 -14.16
CA GLY A 48 -2.03 -7.57 -13.79
C GLY A 48 -2.44 -6.28 -13.08
N ILE A 49 -3.72 -6.17 -12.77
CA ILE A 49 -4.30 -5.04 -12.05
C ILE A 49 -4.87 -5.52 -10.72
N TYR A 50 -4.54 -4.82 -9.64
CA TYR A 50 -5.13 -4.99 -8.33
C TYR A 50 -6.55 -4.42 -8.28
N THR A 51 -7.41 -5.04 -7.49
CA THR A 51 -8.69 -4.47 -7.05
C THR A 51 -8.74 -4.48 -5.54
N ILE A 52 -9.34 -3.45 -4.94
CA ILE A 52 -9.55 -3.37 -3.50
C ILE A 52 -10.50 -4.48 -3.07
N ILE A 53 -10.11 -5.22 -2.04
CA ILE A 53 -10.92 -6.25 -1.40
C ILE A 53 -11.17 -5.81 0.06
N LYS A 54 -12.44 -5.84 0.48
CA LYS A 54 -12.83 -5.64 1.88
C LYS A 54 -12.65 -6.93 2.67
#